data_AF-A0A174RAU8-F1
#
_entry.id   AF-A0A174RAU8-F1
#
_cell.length_a   1.000
_cell.length_b   1.000
_cell.length_c   1.000
_cell.angle_alpha   90.00
_cell.angle_beta   90.00
_cell.angle_gamma   90.00
#
_symmetry.space_group_name_H-M   'P 1'
#
loop_
_entity.id
_entity.type
_entity.pdbx_description
1 polymer ?
#
loop_
_entity_poly.entity_id
_entity_poly.type
_entity_poly.pdbx_seq_one_letter_code
_entity_poly.pdbx_strand_id
1 'polypeptide(L)'
;MEKPLKFKEIVMPYPNPENTYTDYDRKLQPKMDFESGHLKEFYLNHREKLIETAIKECEEYLDADDWMEEETFPRIKDLTGEWYLASVTVRNQDKEIIVQLYLHFLGYYPRGCARKEIDDYLGMEAWFVYEPVQKIFNFDGFNTDAI
;
A
#
# COMPACT_ATOMS: atom_id res chain seq x y z
N MET A 1 -14.96 -23.18 3.28
CA MET A 1 -14.48 -21.95 2.63
C MET A 1 -14.24 -20.94 3.71
N GLU A 2 -12.98 -20.73 4.06
CA GLU A 2 -12.59 -19.55 4.84
C GLU A 2 -12.95 -18.30 4.03
N LYS A 3 -13.29 -17.22 4.72
CA LYS A 3 -13.64 -15.97 4.04
C LYS A 3 -12.34 -15.39 3.45
N PRO A 4 -12.35 -14.87 2.22
CA PRO A 4 -11.17 -14.23 1.65
C PRO A 4 -10.72 -13.11 2.59
N LEU A 5 -9.40 -12.98 2.75
CA LEU A 5 -8.79 -11.90 3.51
C LEU A 5 -9.28 -10.56 2.95
N LYS A 6 -9.71 -9.66 3.84
CA LYS A 6 -10.19 -8.33 3.46
C LYS A 6 -9.58 -7.26 4.32
N PHE A 7 -9.07 -6.22 3.68
CA PHE A 7 -8.44 -5.10 4.36
C PHE A 7 -9.27 -3.82 4.31
N LYS A 8 -9.17 -3.02 5.36
CA LYS A 8 -9.89 -1.77 5.53
C LYS A 8 -8.92 -0.59 5.48
N GLU A 9 -9.17 0.36 4.58
CA GLU A 9 -8.41 1.60 4.52
C GLU A 9 -8.67 2.44 5.77
N ILE A 10 -7.60 2.99 6.35
CA ILE A 10 -7.66 4.11 7.27
C ILE A 10 -7.11 5.36 6.56
N VAL A 11 -7.88 6.43 6.61
CA VAL A 11 -7.46 7.71 6.03
C VAL A 11 -6.69 8.48 7.09
N MET A 12 -5.44 8.80 6.79
CA MET A 12 -4.60 9.57 7.70
C MET A 12 -5.13 11.01 7.86
N PRO A 13 -5.38 11.47 9.10
CA PRO A 13 -6.09 12.71 9.37
C PRO A 13 -5.25 13.98 9.22
N TYR A 14 -3.92 13.91 9.37
CA TYR A 14 -3.10 15.12 9.45
C TYR A 14 -2.49 15.48 8.09
N PRO A 15 -2.62 16.73 7.61
CA PRO A 15 -1.98 17.14 6.37
C PRO A 15 -0.46 16.93 6.38
N ASN A 16 0.13 16.66 5.22
CA ASN A 16 1.57 16.48 5.03
C ASN A 16 2.17 17.57 4.13
N PRO A 17 2.21 18.85 4.57
CA PRO A 17 2.66 19.96 3.72
C PRO A 17 4.14 19.89 3.36
N GLU A 18 4.97 19.33 4.25
CA GLU A 18 6.42 19.15 4.03
C GLU A 18 6.73 17.88 3.22
N ASN A 19 5.70 17.10 2.84
CA ASN A 19 5.80 15.89 2.04
C ASN A 19 6.82 14.87 2.59
N THR A 20 6.84 14.72 3.92
CA THR A 20 7.75 13.82 4.63
C THR A 20 7.20 12.40 4.65
N TYR A 21 8.02 11.45 5.11
CA TYR A 21 7.58 10.07 5.32
C TYR A 21 6.39 10.00 6.29
N THR A 22 5.50 9.03 6.03
CA THR A 22 4.27 8.78 6.80
C THR A 22 4.38 7.46 7.54
N ASP A 23 4.10 7.48 8.84
CA ASP A 23 3.96 6.30 9.70
C ASP A 23 2.66 6.38 10.54
N TYR A 24 2.33 5.27 11.20
CA TYR A 24 1.14 5.17 12.04
C TYR A 24 1.17 6.06 13.29
N ASP A 25 2.35 6.42 13.79
CA ASP A 25 2.49 7.31 14.95
C ASP A 25 2.14 8.77 14.57
N ARG A 26 2.75 9.29 13.51
CA ARG A 26 2.59 10.67 13.05
C ARG A 26 1.26 10.90 12.33
N LYS A 27 0.69 9.86 11.71
CA LYS A 27 -0.62 9.89 11.04
C LYS A 27 -0.76 10.99 9.98
N LEU A 28 0.33 11.25 9.28
CA LEU A 28 0.38 12.21 8.18
C LEU A 28 -0.32 11.65 6.94
N GLN A 29 -0.94 12.50 6.14
CA GLN A 29 -1.43 12.14 4.82
C GLN A 29 -0.30 11.60 3.93
N PRO A 30 -0.60 10.79 2.91
CA PRO A 30 0.41 10.12 2.11
C PRO A 30 1.42 11.12 1.52
N LYS A 31 2.68 10.71 1.45
CA LYS A 31 3.68 11.43 0.66
C LYS A 31 3.33 11.33 -0.81
N MET A 32 3.27 12.46 -1.52
CA MET A 32 2.92 12.53 -2.94
C MET A 32 4.11 13.05 -3.74
N ASP A 33 4.69 12.20 -4.59
CA ASP A 33 5.84 12.54 -5.45
C ASP A 33 5.46 12.41 -6.93
N PHE A 34 5.29 13.55 -7.60
CA PHE A 34 4.91 13.60 -9.01
C PHE A 34 5.98 14.34 -9.80
N GLU A 35 6.48 13.73 -10.87
CA GLU A 35 7.47 14.38 -11.74
C GLU A 35 6.91 15.66 -12.42
N SER A 36 5.59 15.74 -12.61
CA SER A 36 4.93 16.94 -13.13
C SER A 36 3.49 17.10 -12.65
N GLY A 37 2.96 18.32 -12.75
CA GLY A 37 1.55 18.60 -12.43
C GLY A 37 0.57 17.84 -13.33
N HIS A 38 0.94 17.58 -14.59
CA HIS A 38 0.13 16.75 -15.49
C HIS A 38 0.00 15.32 -14.97
N LEU A 39 1.09 14.72 -14.49
CA LEU A 39 1.06 13.36 -13.92
C LEU A 39 0.27 13.29 -12.62
N LYS A 40 0.27 14.36 -11.83
CA LYS A 40 -0.60 14.47 -10.66
C LYS A 40 -2.07 14.40 -11.04
N GLU A 41 -2.50 15.23 -12.00
CA GLU A 41 -3.88 15.21 -12.50
C GLU A 41 -4.23 13.84 -13.10
N PHE A 42 -3.29 13.27 -13.87
CA PHE A 42 -3.43 11.96 -14.47
C PHE A 42 -3.66 10.86 -13.42
N TYR A 43 -2.86 10.83 -12.35
CA TYR A 43 -3.06 9.91 -11.24
C TYR A 43 -4.40 10.11 -10.55
N LEU A 44 -4.78 11.36 -10.25
CA LEU A 44 -6.05 11.64 -9.56
C LEU A 44 -7.27 11.11 -10.35
N ASN A 45 -7.21 11.14 -11.68
CA ASN A 45 -8.25 10.57 -12.56
C ASN A 45 -8.30 9.03 -12.56
N HIS A 46 -7.25 8.34 -12.11
CA HIS A 46 -7.15 6.88 -12.08
C HIS A 46 -7.01 6.30 -10.66
N ARG A 47 -6.95 7.16 -9.64
CA ARG A 47 -6.61 6.80 -8.25
C ARG A 47 -7.46 5.66 -7.72
N GLU A 48 -8.79 5.77 -7.86
CA GLU A 48 -9.73 4.78 -7.35
C GLU A 48 -9.40 3.39 -7.91
N LYS A 49 -9.25 3.28 -9.23
CA LYS A 49 -8.98 2.00 -9.88
C LYS A 49 -7.61 1.43 -9.51
N LEU A 50 -6.58 2.29 -9.41
CA LEU A 50 -5.23 1.87 -9.00
C LEU A 50 -5.23 1.30 -7.58
N ILE A 51 -5.90 1.99 -6.64
CA ILE A 51 -6.00 1.55 -5.24
C ILE A 51 -6.81 0.26 -5.13
N GLU A 52 -7.95 0.16 -5.81
CA GLU A 52 -8.76 -1.06 -5.84
C GLU A 52 -7.96 -2.27 -6.35
N THR A 53 -7.23 -2.10 -7.46
CA THR A 53 -6.40 -3.18 -8.01
C THR A 53 -5.28 -3.53 -7.03
N ALA A 54 -4.56 -2.55 -6.49
CA ALA A 54 -3.48 -2.80 -5.54
C ALA A 54 -3.96 -3.60 -4.31
N ILE A 55 -5.12 -3.23 -3.73
CA ILE A 55 -5.66 -3.95 -2.57
C ILE A 55 -6.11 -5.36 -2.93
N LYS A 56 -6.76 -5.55 -4.08
CA LYS A 56 -7.14 -6.88 -4.54
C LYS A 56 -5.92 -7.81 -4.68
N GLU A 57 -4.87 -7.30 -5.31
CA GLU A 57 -3.63 -8.06 -5.53
C GLU A 57 -2.89 -8.30 -4.19
N CYS A 58 -2.95 -7.37 -3.22
CA CYS A 58 -2.43 -7.59 -1.86
C CYS A 58 -3.23 -8.67 -1.10
N GLU A 59 -4.57 -8.64 -1.20
CA GLU A 59 -5.45 -9.65 -0.60
C GLU A 59 -5.14 -11.04 -1.16
N GLU A 60 -5.00 -11.17 -2.49
CA GLU A 60 -4.65 -12.44 -3.15
C GLU A 60 -3.24 -12.91 -2.77
N TYR A 61 -2.27 -12.01 -2.69
CA TYR A 61 -0.90 -12.34 -2.27
C TYR A 61 -0.85 -12.86 -0.83
N LEU A 62 -1.55 -12.19 0.10
CA LEU A 62 -1.52 -12.52 1.53
C LEU A 62 -2.43 -13.69 1.92
N ASP A 63 -3.39 -14.06 1.08
CA ASP A 63 -4.23 -15.26 1.22
C ASP A 63 -3.56 -16.53 0.67
N ALA A 64 -2.39 -16.40 0.01
CA ALA A 64 -1.66 -17.53 -0.53
C ALA A 64 -1.08 -18.44 0.57
N ASP A 65 -1.05 -19.76 0.29
CA ASP A 65 -0.60 -20.80 1.23
C ASP A 65 0.83 -20.56 1.77
N ASP A 66 1.66 -19.82 1.04
CA ASP A 66 3.04 -19.50 1.42
C ASP A 66 3.16 -18.70 2.73
N TRP A 67 2.11 -17.97 3.14
CA TRP A 67 2.06 -17.18 4.38
C TRP A 67 1.37 -17.91 5.54
N MET A 68 0.89 -19.12 5.32
CA MET A 68 0.21 -19.94 6.34
C MET A 68 1.18 -20.57 7.33
N GLU A 69 2.48 -20.60 7.03
CA GLU A 69 3.51 -21.03 7.98
C GLU A 69 3.71 -19.99 9.08
N GLU A 70 3.39 -20.37 10.33
CA GLU A 70 3.28 -19.45 11.48
C GLU A 70 4.52 -18.61 11.82
N GLU A 71 5.69 -18.92 11.24
CA GLU A 71 6.96 -18.27 11.52
C GLU A 71 7.51 -17.46 10.33
N THR A 72 6.86 -17.51 9.16
CA THR A 72 7.30 -16.78 7.96
C THR A 72 6.65 -15.40 7.93
N PHE A 73 7.45 -14.35 7.75
CA PHE A 73 6.96 -12.98 7.63
C PHE A 73 6.50 -12.69 6.19
N PRO A 74 5.35 -12.01 5.97
CA PRO A 74 4.41 -11.50 6.98
C PRO A 74 3.53 -12.59 7.60
N ARG A 75 3.36 -12.53 8.93
CA ARG A 75 2.46 -13.41 9.67
C ARG A 75 1.05 -12.83 9.64
N ILE A 76 0.16 -13.44 8.86
CA ILE A 76 -1.22 -12.96 8.67
C ILE A 76 -1.98 -12.81 10.00
N LYS A 77 -1.73 -13.70 10.98
CA LYS A 77 -2.33 -13.64 12.33
C LYS A 77 -1.98 -12.38 13.14
N ASP A 78 -0.88 -11.71 12.79
CA ASP A 78 -0.44 -10.49 13.45
C ASP A 78 -1.01 -9.23 12.78
N LEU A 79 -1.56 -9.33 11.56
CA LEU A 79 -2.20 -8.20 10.90
C LEU A 79 -3.50 -7.80 11.62
N THR A 80 -3.75 -6.50 11.69
CA THR A 80 -4.99 -5.94 12.25
C THR A 80 -6.17 -6.00 11.28
N GLY A 81 -5.88 -6.16 9.98
CA GLY A 81 -6.85 -5.97 8.90
C GLY A 81 -6.99 -4.51 8.42
N GLU A 82 -6.20 -3.59 8.97
CA GLU A 82 -6.19 -2.18 8.57
C GLU A 82 -4.92 -1.80 7.80
N TRP A 83 -5.09 -0.92 6.82
CA TRP A 83 -4.00 -0.42 5.97
C TRP A 83 -4.18 1.07 5.65
N TYR A 84 -3.10 1.74 5.24
CA TYR A 84 -3.18 3.08 4.69
C TYR A 84 -2.15 3.30 3.56
N LEU A 85 -2.43 4.27 2.72
CA LEU A 85 -1.51 4.69 1.66
C LEU A 85 -0.40 5.55 2.28
N ALA A 86 0.84 5.07 2.28
CA ALA A 86 1.98 5.78 2.84
C ALA A 86 2.60 6.75 1.81
N SER A 87 2.72 6.31 0.55
CA SER A 87 3.20 7.19 -0.52
C SER A 87 2.69 6.83 -1.90
N VAL A 88 2.72 7.83 -2.79
CA VAL A 88 2.45 7.70 -4.22
C VAL A 88 3.61 8.34 -4.97
N THR A 89 4.17 7.61 -5.93
CA THR A 89 5.16 8.14 -6.87
C THR A 89 4.66 7.95 -8.29
N VAL A 90 4.72 9.00 -9.12
CA VAL A 90 4.35 8.90 -10.55
C VAL A 90 5.38 9.59 -11.42
N ARG A 91 5.93 8.84 -12.37
CA ARG A 91 7.06 9.27 -13.20
C ARG A 91 6.87 8.82 -14.64
N ASN A 92 7.50 9.55 -15.56
CA ASN A 92 7.75 9.08 -16.91
C ASN A 92 9.09 8.35 -16.93
N GLN A 93 9.08 7.06 -17.22
CA GLN A 93 10.28 6.25 -17.37
C GLN A 93 10.25 5.57 -18.73
N ASP A 94 11.28 5.77 -19.54
CA ASP A 94 11.40 5.17 -20.88
C ASP A 94 10.18 5.37 -21.81
N LYS A 95 9.52 6.53 -21.67
CA LYS A 95 8.27 6.95 -22.37
C LYS A 95 6.99 6.26 -21.88
N GLU A 96 7.05 5.56 -20.76
CA GLU A 96 5.90 4.96 -20.08
C GLU A 96 5.60 5.72 -18.79
N ILE A 97 4.31 5.78 -18.42
CA ILE A 97 3.90 6.35 -17.14
C ILE A 97 3.91 5.22 -16.12
N ILE A 98 4.77 5.32 -15.12
CA ILE A 98 4.85 4.38 -14.01
C ILE A 98 4.22 5.00 -12.77
N VAL A 99 3.36 4.24 -12.10
CA VAL A 99 2.81 4.58 -10.79
C VAL A 99 3.29 3.56 -9.77
N GLN A 100 3.83 4.06 -8.66
CA GLN A 100 4.17 3.28 -7.47
C GLN A 100 3.21 3.70 -6.35
N LEU A 101 2.56 2.73 -5.73
CA LEU A 101 1.77 2.92 -4.52
C LEU A 101 2.46 2.18 -3.39
N TYR A 102 2.79 2.87 -2.31
CA TYR A 102 3.33 2.23 -1.12
C TYR A 102 2.27 2.17 -0.05
N LEU A 103 1.87 0.96 0.30
CA LEU A 103 0.81 0.67 1.26
C LEU A 103 1.45 0.15 2.54
N HIS A 104 1.02 0.67 3.68
CA HIS A 104 1.39 0.13 4.99
C HIS A 104 0.20 -0.63 5.56
N PHE A 105 0.46 -1.84 6.03
CA PHE A 105 -0.47 -2.67 6.76
C PHE A 105 -0.08 -2.68 8.24
N LEU A 106 -1.07 -2.52 9.10
CA LEU A 106 -0.86 -2.43 10.54
C LEU A 106 -0.87 -3.81 11.18
N GLY A 107 0.03 -4.03 12.14
CA GLY A 107 0.15 -5.27 12.89
C GLY A 107 0.06 -5.07 14.40
N TYR A 108 -0.21 -6.16 15.09
CA TYR A 108 -0.15 -6.24 16.54
C TYR A 108 1.26 -6.66 16.98
N TYR A 109 1.92 -5.80 17.75
CA TYR A 109 3.23 -6.11 18.30
C TYR A 109 3.13 -6.85 19.64
N PRO A 110 3.71 -8.07 19.77
CA PRO A 110 3.78 -8.75 21.05
C PRO A 110 4.96 -8.21 21.85
N ARG A 111 4.72 -7.35 22.84
CA ARG A 111 5.68 -7.09 23.92
C ARG A 111 5.01 -6.99 25.27
N GLY A 112 5.23 -7.99 26.13
CA GLY A 112 5.37 -7.92 27.59
C GLY A 112 4.41 -7.09 28.47
N CYS A 113 3.40 -6.43 27.94
CA CYS A 113 2.51 -5.50 28.62
C CYS A 113 1.06 -5.76 28.17
N ALA A 114 0.11 -5.43 29.04
CA ALA A 114 -1.28 -5.90 29.01
C ALA A 114 -2.15 -5.42 27.81
N ARG A 115 -1.59 -4.71 26.83
CA ARG A 115 -2.27 -4.30 25.58
C ARG A 115 -1.36 -4.56 24.39
N LYS A 116 -1.90 -5.16 23.33
CA LYS A 116 -1.24 -5.21 22.02
C LYS A 116 -1.11 -3.78 21.49
N GLU A 117 0.12 -3.33 21.23
CA GLU A 117 0.36 -2.07 20.53
C GLU A 117 0.14 -2.31 19.03
N ILE A 118 -0.55 -1.37 18.37
CA ILE A 118 -0.76 -1.38 16.92
C ILE A 118 0.25 -0.41 16.33
N ASP A 119 1.00 -0.87 15.34
CA ASP A 119 1.96 -0.05 14.61
C ASP A 119 2.11 -0.56 13.16
N ASP A 120 2.86 0.16 12.35
CA ASP A 120 3.31 -0.28 11.02
C ASP A 120 3.97 -1.65 11.11
N TYR A 121 3.63 -2.57 10.20
CA TYR A 121 4.10 -3.96 10.26
C TYR A 121 4.60 -4.48 8.92
N LEU A 122 3.84 -4.23 7.85
CA LEU A 122 4.16 -4.70 6.50
C LEU A 122 4.00 -3.56 5.51
N GLY A 123 5.07 -3.24 4.81
CA GLY A 123 5.05 -2.40 3.61
C GLY A 123 4.82 -3.27 2.37
N MET A 124 3.97 -2.81 1.47
CA MET A 124 3.76 -3.39 0.15
C MET A 124 3.82 -2.28 -0.90
N GLU A 125 4.81 -2.35 -1.79
CA GLU A 125 5.01 -1.39 -2.87
C GLU A 125 4.46 -1.97 -4.17
N ALA A 126 3.32 -1.43 -4.62
CA ALA A 126 2.62 -1.83 -5.84
C ALA A 126 3.12 -1.05 -7.05
N TRP A 127 3.43 -1.75 -8.13
CA TRP A 127 3.91 -1.16 -9.38
C TRP A 127 2.86 -1.28 -10.49
N PHE A 128 2.68 -0.18 -11.22
CA PHE A 128 1.78 -0.12 -12.36
C PHE A 128 2.44 0.57 -13.54
N VAL A 129 2.20 0.03 -14.73
CA VAL A 129 2.63 0.62 -16.01
C VAL A 129 1.39 0.98 -16.83
N TYR A 130 1.33 2.22 -17.31
CA TYR A 130 0.22 2.69 -18.13
C TYR A 130 0.33 2.19 -19.57
N GLU A 131 -0.72 1.54 -20.06
CA GLU A 131 -0.86 1.12 -21.45
C GLU A 131 -1.71 2.16 -22.23
N PRO A 132 -1.09 2.97 -23.11
CA PRO A 132 -1.77 4.08 -23.76
C PRO A 132 -2.83 3.68 -24.79
N VAL A 133 -2.75 2.49 -25.39
CA VAL A 133 -3.71 2.03 -26.40
C VAL A 133 -5.07 1.72 -25.75
N GLN A 134 -5.04 0.96 -24.66
CA GLN A 134 -6.24 0.56 -23.93
C GLN A 134 -6.65 1.60 -22.87
N LYS A 135 -5.75 2.54 -22.55
CA LYS A 135 -5.92 3.57 -21.52
C LYS A 135 -6.17 2.96 -20.14
N ILE A 136 -5.40 1.94 -19.82
CA ILE A 136 -5.48 1.23 -18.53
C ILE A 136 -4.09 1.19 -17.88
N PHE A 137 -4.08 1.00 -16.57
CA PHE A 137 -2.87 0.63 -15.85
C PHE A 137 -2.83 -0.89 -15.71
N ASN A 138 -1.72 -1.48 -16.14
CA ASN A 138 -1.42 -2.88 -15.89
C ASN A 138 -0.64 -2.98 -14.57
N PHE A 139 -1.04 -3.92 -13.74
CA PHE A 139 -0.32 -4.26 -12.53
C PHE A 139 0.95 -5.06 -12.90
N ASP A 140 2.10 -4.65 -12.37
CA ASP A 140 3.42 -5.21 -12.70
C ASP A 140 4.05 -6.01 -11.55
N GLY A 141 3.49 -5.91 -10.34
CA GLY A 141 3.92 -6.70 -9.18
C GLY A 141 4.06 -5.87 -7.91
N PHE A 142 4.58 -6.54 -6.86
CA PHE A 142 4.89 -5.93 -5.58
C PHE A 142 6.34 -6.18 -5.14
N ASN A 143 6.86 -5.23 -4.37
CA ASN A 143 7.89 -5.51 -3.37
C ASN A 143 7.25 -5.50 -1.98
N THR A 144 7.78 -6.31 -1.07
CA THR A 144 7.33 -6.35 0.33
C THR A 144 8.49 -6.11 1.28
N ASP A 145 8.21 -5.45 2.40
CA ASP A 145 9.21 -5.18 3.43
C ASP A 145 8.60 -5.15 4.84
N ALA A 146 9.41 -5.53 5.83
CA ALA A 146 9.08 -5.33 7.23
C ALA A 146 9.48 -3.92 7.63
N ILE A 147 8.56 -3.19 8.26
CA ILE A 147 8.69 -1.77 8.60
C ILE A 147 8.50 -1.52 10.09
#